data_AF-A0A1V6IBS1-F1
#
_entry.id   AF-A0A1V6IBS1-F1
#
_cell.length_a   1.000
_cell.length_b   1.000
_cell.length_c   1.000
_cell.angle_alpha   90.00
_cell.angle_beta   90.00
_cell.angle_gamma   90.00
#
_symmetry.space_group_name_H-M   'P 1'
#
loop_
_entity.id
_entity.type
_entity.pdbx_description
1 polymer ?
#
loop_
_entity_poly.entity_id
_entity_poly.type
_entity_poly.pdbx_seq_one_letter_code
_entity_poly.pdbx_strand_id
1 'polypeptide(L)'
;MPRKRCKSNIGFLPHVTYFKPAGMRMTEIEEVILQHDELEAIRLKDLLGTPQEEAAKQMNVSQPTFHRLLLSAHEKIAHAIINGKALRIEGGNVNINETFIPPCGWRHICKHGWKEKTVFDKENIRSKEQGGTMKIAITSVEGTLEGAVDERFGRSRNLIIYDIDTKSHEVIDNEKNMSSPEGAGIQSAQNVVKAGVGAVISGHLGPNAFRVLQAAGIDVYTASNMTVNQAIQAYEQGKLVKITGPDVSGHW
;
A
#
# COMPACT_ATOMS: atom_id res chain seq x y z
N MET A 1 -38.81 -18.82 -8.70
CA MET A 1 -37.89 -18.88 -7.54
C MET A 1 -36.69 -17.97 -7.81
N PRO A 2 -36.25 -17.13 -6.85
CA PRO A 2 -35.03 -16.35 -7.01
C PRO A 2 -33.82 -17.27 -7.20
N ARG A 3 -33.03 -17.07 -8.26
CA ARG A 3 -31.77 -17.81 -8.45
C ARG A 3 -30.83 -17.49 -7.28
N LYS A 4 -30.34 -18.51 -6.58
CA LYS A 4 -29.35 -18.34 -5.51
C LYS A 4 -28.15 -17.56 -6.05
N ARG A 5 -27.72 -16.52 -5.33
CA ARG A 5 -26.55 -15.73 -5.71
C ARG A 5 -25.30 -16.61 -5.63
N CYS A 6 -24.48 -16.60 -6.66
CA CYS A 6 -23.16 -17.24 -6.61
C CYS A 6 -22.31 -16.59 -5.52
N LYS A 7 -21.34 -17.35 -4.99
CA LYS A 7 -20.39 -16.82 -4.02
C LYS A 7 -19.38 -15.91 -4.73
N SER A 8 -19.13 -14.73 -4.17
CA SER A 8 -18.13 -13.79 -4.68
C SER A 8 -16.80 -14.00 -3.94
N ASN A 9 -15.68 -13.95 -4.64
CA ASN A 9 -14.37 -14.01 -4.00
C ASN A 9 -14.02 -12.63 -3.42
N ILE A 10 -13.45 -12.61 -2.22
CA ILE A 10 -12.90 -11.39 -1.62
C ILE A 10 -11.40 -11.54 -1.35
N GLY A 11 -10.65 -10.47 -1.61
CA GLY A 11 -9.19 -10.43 -1.44
C GLY A 11 -8.71 -10.02 -0.05
N PHE A 12 -9.60 -9.57 0.84
CA PHE A 12 -9.24 -9.18 2.21
C PHE A 12 -10.43 -9.30 3.17
N LEU A 13 -10.12 -9.32 4.47
CA LEU A 13 -11.09 -9.15 5.55
C LEU A 13 -10.74 -7.89 6.36
N PRO A 14 -11.71 -6.98 6.59
CA PRO A 14 -11.43 -5.77 7.34
C PRO A 14 -11.23 -6.09 8.83
N HIS A 15 -10.15 -5.55 9.41
CA HIS A 15 -9.94 -5.62 10.87
C HIS A 15 -10.94 -4.75 11.65
N VAL A 16 -11.43 -3.67 11.03
CA VAL A 16 -12.46 -2.78 11.60
C VAL A 16 -13.77 -3.05 10.88
N THR A 17 -14.74 -3.57 11.61
CA THR A 17 -16.06 -3.94 11.06
C THR A 17 -17.16 -2.96 11.45
N TYR A 18 -16.85 -1.88 12.16
CA TYR A 18 -17.86 -0.94 12.66
C TYR A 18 -17.35 0.50 12.60
N PHE A 19 -18.12 1.38 11.97
CA PHE A 19 -17.89 2.82 11.90
C PHE A 19 -19.10 3.54 12.48
N LYS A 20 -18.87 4.52 13.36
CA LYS A 20 -19.97 5.27 13.99
C LYS A 20 -19.70 6.77 13.97
N PRO A 21 -20.74 7.60 13.85
CA PRO A 21 -20.60 9.05 14.01
C PRO A 21 -20.21 9.42 15.44
N ALA A 22 -19.33 10.43 15.54
CA ALA A 22 -18.92 10.98 16.83
C ALA A 22 -20.11 11.68 17.52
N GLY A 23 -20.13 11.66 18.86
CA GLY A 23 -21.12 12.38 19.66
C GLY A 23 -22.48 11.70 19.86
N MET A 24 -22.79 10.61 19.14
CA MET A 24 -24.03 9.84 19.34
C MET A 24 -23.80 8.56 20.15
N ARG A 25 -24.79 8.19 20.98
CA ARG A 25 -24.77 6.96 21.78
C ARG A 25 -25.13 5.75 20.92
N MET A 26 -24.49 4.61 21.19
CA MET A 26 -24.71 3.36 20.44
C MET A 26 -26.18 2.89 20.43
N THR A 27 -26.93 3.20 21.50
CA THR A 27 -28.35 2.82 21.63
C THR A 27 -29.30 3.64 20.76
N GLU A 28 -28.86 4.82 20.30
CA GLU A 28 -29.70 5.80 19.60
C GLU A 28 -29.36 5.86 18.09
N ILE A 29 -28.30 5.18 17.66
CA ILE A 29 -27.82 5.23 16.28
C ILE A 29 -28.46 4.10 15.47
N GLU A 30 -29.10 4.45 14.36
CA GLU A 30 -29.52 3.47 13.36
C GLU A 30 -28.31 2.91 12.61
N GLU A 31 -28.37 1.64 12.19
CA GLU A 31 -27.27 0.97 11.51
C GLU A 31 -27.58 0.67 10.04
N VAL A 32 -26.55 0.78 9.20
CA VAL A 32 -26.56 0.33 7.82
C VAL A 32 -25.56 -0.82 7.68
N ILE A 33 -26.02 -1.95 7.17
CA ILE A 33 -25.19 -3.14 6.97
C ILE A 33 -24.56 -3.11 5.58
N LEU A 34 -23.24 -2.96 5.53
CA LEU A 34 -22.43 -3.14 4.34
C LEU A 34 -21.91 -4.57 4.28
N GLN A 35 -22.13 -5.27 3.18
CA GLN A 35 -21.69 -6.66 3.02
C GLN A 35 -20.21 -6.75 2.62
N HIS A 36 -19.56 -7.88 2.88
CA HIS A 36 -18.13 -8.06 2.56
C HIS A 36 -17.86 -7.99 1.04
N ASP A 37 -18.77 -8.48 0.20
CA ASP A 37 -18.68 -8.37 -1.26
C ASP A 37 -18.89 -6.94 -1.76
N GLU A 38 -19.77 -6.18 -1.12
CA GLU A 38 -19.95 -4.75 -1.39
C GLU A 38 -18.69 -3.94 -1.05
N LEU A 39 -18.08 -4.23 0.10
CA LEU A 39 -16.84 -3.59 0.53
C LEU A 39 -15.67 -3.92 -0.41
N GLU A 40 -15.56 -5.18 -0.86
CA GLU A 40 -14.54 -5.58 -1.83
C GLU A 40 -14.70 -4.86 -3.17
N ALA A 41 -15.95 -4.69 -3.64
CA ALA A 41 -16.21 -3.96 -4.87
C ALA A 41 -15.73 -2.51 -4.78
N ILE A 42 -15.98 -1.83 -3.65
CA ILE A 42 -15.45 -0.47 -3.38
C ILE A 42 -13.93 -0.48 -3.35
N ARG A 43 -13.30 -1.44 -2.67
CA ARG A 43 -11.83 -1.53 -2.60
C ARG A 43 -11.23 -1.65 -4.00
N LEU A 44 -11.75 -2.56 -4.82
CA LEU A 44 -11.20 -2.80 -6.15
C LEU A 44 -11.43 -1.60 -7.08
N LYS A 45 -12.62 -1.02 -7.08
CA LYS A 45 -12.99 0.02 -8.04
C LYS A 45 -12.53 1.41 -7.61
N ASP A 46 -12.82 1.81 -6.38
CA ASP A 46 -12.67 3.19 -5.94
C ASP A 46 -11.31 3.42 -5.25
N LEU A 47 -10.83 2.46 -4.46
CA LEU A 47 -9.54 2.59 -3.77
C LEU A 47 -8.36 2.20 -4.66
N LEU A 48 -8.45 1.06 -5.36
CA LEU A 48 -7.37 0.54 -6.21
C LEU A 48 -7.45 1.02 -7.67
N GLY A 49 -8.58 1.61 -8.08
CA GLY A 49 -8.76 2.12 -9.45
C GLY A 49 -8.82 1.03 -10.52
N THR A 50 -9.16 -0.20 -10.16
CA THR A 50 -9.16 -1.34 -11.08
C THR A 50 -10.28 -1.17 -12.14
N PRO A 51 -10.02 -1.47 -13.43
CA PRO A 51 -11.05 -1.54 -14.45
C PRO A 51 -12.19 -2.50 -14.05
N GLN A 52 -13.43 -2.15 -14.39
CA GLN A 52 -14.60 -2.88 -13.89
C GLN A 52 -14.64 -4.35 -14.34
N GLU A 53 -14.17 -4.63 -15.55
CA GLU A 53 -14.07 -5.99 -16.07
C GLU A 53 -13.06 -6.83 -15.28
N GLU A 54 -11.92 -6.24 -14.94
CA GLU A 54 -10.87 -6.91 -14.16
C GLU A 54 -11.31 -7.12 -12.71
N ALA A 55 -11.96 -6.13 -12.10
CA ALA A 55 -12.50 -6.24 -10.75
C ALA A 55 -13.57 -7.34 -10.65
N ALA A 56 -14.45 -7.44 -11.66
CA ALA A 56 -15.44 -8.51 -11.74
C ALA A 56 -14.78 -9.91 -11.86
N LYS A 57 -13.72 -10.02 -12.68
CA LYS A 57 -12.92 -11.25 -12.81
C LYS A 57 -12.26 -11.64 -11.48
N GLN A 58 -11.65 -10.69 -10.77
CA GLN A 58 -11.01 -10.94 -9.47
C GLN A 58 -12.00 -11.45 -8.42
N MET A 59 -13.21 -10.88 -8.40
CA MET A 59 -14.29 -11.32 -7.51
C MET A 59 -15.01 -12.58 -7.98
N ASN A 60 -14.63 -13.17 -9.13
CA ASN A 60 -15.30 -14.33 -9.73
C ASN A 60 -16.81 -14.12 -9.92
N VAL A 61 -17.21 -12.93 -10.36
CA VAL A 61 -18.61 -12.56 -10.66
C VAL A 61 -18.73 -11.97 -12.06
N SER A 62 -19.95 -11.95 -12.60
CA SER A 62 -20.20 -11.26 -13.87
C SER A 62 -20.10 -9.74 -13.70
N GLN A 63 -19.70 -9.02 -14.76
CA GLN A 63 -19.60 -7.55 -14.75
C GLN A 63 -20.91 -6.85 -14.32
N PRO A 64 -22.13 -7.29 -14.71
CA PRO A 64 -23.38 -6.73 -14.19
C PRO A 64 -23.60 -7.00 -12.70
N THR A 65 -23.14 -8.15 -12.19
CA THR A 65 -23.23 -8.48 -10.76
C THR A 65 -22.30 -7.58 -9.96
N PHE A 66 -21.06 -7.39 -10.42
CA PHE A 66 -20.11 -6.46 -9.83
C PHE A 66 -20.67 -5.02 -9.81
N HIS A 67 -21.22 -4.56 -10.94
CA HIS A 67 -21.85 -3.24 -11.02
C HIS A 67 -22.96 -3.06 -9.97
N ARG A 68 -23.83 -4.06 -9.81
CA ARG A 68 -24.90 -4.02 -8.81
C ARG A 68 -24.37 -4.00 -7.38
N LEU A 69 -23.31 -4.76 -7.08
CA LEU A 69 -22.66 -4.73 -5.77
C LEU A 69 -22.12 -3.34 -5.47
N LEU A 70 -21.40 -2.74 -6.41
CA LEU A 70 -20.84 -1.40 -6.27
C LEU A 70 -21.93 -0.34 -6.03
N LEU A 71 -23.00 -0.35 -6.83
CA LEU A 71 -24.12 0.59 -6.66
C LEU A 71 -24.80 0.44 -5.29
N SER A 72 -25.08 -0.79 -4.86
CA SER A 72 -25.65 -1.09 -3.54
C SER A 72 -24.72 -0.60 -2.42
N ALA A 73 -23.41 -0.76 -2.59
CA ALA A 73 -22.40 -0.31 -1.64
C ALA A 73 -22.39 1.22 -1.51
N HIS A 74 -22.38 1.94 -2.64
CA HIS A 74 -22.44 3.41 -2.68
C HIS A 74 -23.73 3.95 -2.07
N GLU A 75 -24.88 3.36 -2.38
CA GLU A 75 -26.18 3.76 -1.80
C GLU A 75 -26.16 3.64 -0.27
N LYS A 76 -25.66 2.52 0.25
CA LYS A 76 -25.55 2.28 1.71
C LYS A 76 -24.62 3.25 2.40
N ILE A 77 -23.45 3.50 1.80
CA ILE A 77 -22.48 4.46 2.34
C ILE A 77 -23.06 5.87 2.32
N ALA A 78 -23.66 6.29 1.21
CA ALA A 78 -24.30 7.59 1.09
C ALA A 78 -25.42 7.74 2.13
N HIS A 79 -26.28 6.73 2.27
CA HIS A 79 -27.35 6.73 3.26
C HIS A 79 -26.82 6.81 4.70
N ALA A 80 -25.71 6.12 5.00
CA ALA A 80 -25.08 6.18 6.32
C ALA A 80 -24.50 7.57 6.63
N ILE A 81 -23.79 8.16 5.66
CA ILE A 81 -23.16 9.48 5.83
C ILE A 81 -24.21 10.59 5.93
N ILE A 82 -25.20 10.61 5.03
CA ILE A 82 -26.20 11.69 4.95
C ILE A 82 -27.12 11.69 6.19
N ASN A 83 -27.51 10.50 6.67
CA ASN A 83 -28.47 10.38 7.77
C ASN A 83 -27.79 10.15 9.14
N GLY A 84 -26.45 10.20 9.21
CA GLY A 84 -25.71 10.01 10.46
C GLY A 84 -25.90 8.60 11.06
N LYS A 85 -25.95 7.57 10.24
CA LYS A 85 -26.09 6.17 10.69
C LYS A 85 -24.72 5.53 10.91
N ALA A 86 -24.67 4.53 11.79
CA ALA A 86 -23.48 3.69 11.90
C ALA A 86 -23.40 2.73 10.70
N LEU A 87 -22.18 2.43 10.25
CA LEU A 87 -21.91 1.46 9.21
C LEU A 87 -21.31 0.21 9.84
N ARG A 88 -22.01 -0.93 9.68
CA ARG A 88 -21.57 -2.24 10.18
C ARG A 88 -21.24 -3.15 9.02
N ILE A 89 -20.04 -3.72 8.99
CA ILE A 89 -19.58 -4.61 7.93
C ILE A 89 -19.83 -6.05 8.35
N GLU A 90 -20.87 -6.67 7.79
CA GLU A 90 -21.27 -8.04 8.13
C GLU A 90 -21.95 -8.77 6.96
N GLY A 91 -21.89 -10.11 6.99
CA GLY A 91 -22.60 -10.96 6.05
C GLY A 91 -22.00 -11.00 4.64
N GLY A 92 -22.84 -11.19 3.63
CA GLY A 92 -22.39 -11.43 2.25
C GLY A 92 -22.19 -12.92 1.96
N ASN A 93 -22.41 -13.30 0.69
CA ASN A 93 -22.20 -14.68 0.25
C ASN A 93 -20.82 -14.77 -0.41
N VAL A 94 -19.77 -14.85 0.40
CA VAL A 94 -18.39 -14.73 -0.05
C VAL A 94 -17.58 -16.01 0.11
N ASN A 95 -16.62 -16.19 -0.78
CA ASN A 95 -15.48 -17.10 -0.56
C ASN A 95 -14.31 -16.26 -0.09
N ILE A 96 -13.74 -16.67 1.04
CA ILE A 96 -12.57 -16.03 1.62
C ILE A 96 -11.38 -16.91 1.25
N ASN A 97 -10.34 -16.32 0.68
CA ASN A 97 -9.08 -17.02 0.53
C ASN A 97 -8.46 -17.21 1.92
N GLU A 98 -8.27 -18.46 2.36
CA GLU A 98 -7.79 -18.80 3.71
C GLU A 98 -6.46 -18.13 4.06
N THR A 99 -5.65 -17.81 3.05
CA THR A 99 -4.37 -17.11 3.17
C THR A 99 -4.50 -15.69 3.73
N PHE A 100 -5.68 -15.07 3.64
CA PHE A 100 -5.95 -13.69 4.06
C PHE A 100 -6.93 -13.62 5.25
N ILE A 101 -7.14 -14.72 5.97
CA ILE A 101 -7.94 -14.73 7.18
C ILE A 101 -7.07 -14.18 8.32
N PRO A 102 -7.37 -12.99 8.88
CA PRO A 102 -6.68 -12.54 10.08
C PRO A 102 -7.03 -13.51 11.24
N PRO A 103 -6.13 -13.72 12.21
CA PRO A 103 -6.40 -14.55 13.39
C PRO A 103 -7.70 -14.07 14.05
N CYS A 104 -8.75 -14.89 13.98
CA CYS A 104 -10.10 -14.39 14.21
C CYS A 104 -10.34 -14.01 15.68
N GLY A 105 -10.83 -12.79 15.91
CA GLY A 105 -11.40 -12.34 17.19
C GLY A 105 -12.87 -12.77 17.40
N TRP A 106 -13.41 -13.63 16.54
CA TRP A 106 -14.80 -14.10 16.58
C TRP A 106 -14.88 -15.41 17.36
N ARG A 107 -15.05 -15.28 18.68
CA ARG A 107 -14.75 -16.35 19.65
C ARG A 107 -15.68 -17.57 19.66
N HIS A 108 -16.78 -17.69 18.89
CA HIS A 108 -17.72 -18.82 19.13
C HIS A 108 -18.37 -19.53 17.95
N ILE A 109 -18.00 -19.26 16.68
CA ILE A 109 -18.66 -19.92 15.52
C ILE A 109 -17.68 -20.59 14.55
N CYS A 110 -16.39 -20.26 14.60
CA CYS A 110 -15.42 -20.75 13.63
C CYS A 110 -14.60 -21.93 14.18
N LYS A 111 -14.66 -23.10 13.51
CA LYS A 111 -13.79 -24.27 13.77
C LYS A 111 -12.44 -24.19 13.04
N HIS A 112 -12.02 -23.02 12.56
CA HIS A 112 -10.67 -22.86 12.00
C HIS A 112 -9.70 -22.62 13.15
N GLY A 113 -9.04 -23.72 13.52
CA GLY A 113 -8.03 -23.77 14.55
C GLY A 113 -6.90 -22.78 14.27
N TRP A 114 -6.39 -22.23 15.36
CA TRP A 114 -5.12 -21.53 15.41
C TRP A 114 -4.04 -22.46 14.86
N LYS A 115 -3.65 -22.23 13.60
CA LYS A 115 -2.29 -22.50 13.18
C LYS A 115 -1.60 -21.15 13.19
N GLU A 116 -0.62 -21.01 14.08
CA GLU A 116 0.24 -19.83 14.15
C GLU A 116 0.75 -19.47 12.75
N LYS A 117 0.21 -18.38 12.21
CA LYS A 117 0.89 -17.41 11.35
C LYS A 117 -0.06 -16.24 11.14
N THR A 118 -0.06 -15.39 12.16
CA THR A 118 -0.62 -14.05 12.11
C THR A 118 0.25 -13.20 11.17
N VAL A 119 -0.18 -13.05 9.92
CA VAL A 119 0.35 -11.99 9.05
C VAL A 119 -0.63 -10.83 9.15
N PHE A 120 -0.14 -9.71 9.69
CA PHE A 120 -0.82 -8.42 9.98
C PHE A 120 -1.71 -8.38 11.24
N ASP A 121 -1.52 -7.51 12.23
CA ASP A 121 -0.39 -6.70 12.73
C ASP A 121 -0.96 -5.99 13.97
N LYS A 122 -0.53 -6.37 15.18
CA LYS A 122 -0.60 -5.50 16.37
C LYS A 122 0.58 -5.63 17.33
N GLU A 123 1.58 -6.47 17.04
CA GLU A 123 2.80 -6.58 17.86
C GLU A 123 4.09 -6.12 17.16
N ASN A 124 3.99 -5.57 15.93
CA ASN A 124 5.16 -5.10 15.18
C ASN A 124 5.66 -3.69 15.58
N ILE A 125 5.46 -3.30 16.84
CA ILE A 125 6.16 -2.14 17.42
C ILE A 125 7.44 -2.58 18.14
N ARG A 126 7.74 -3.87 18.33
CA ARG A 126 8.98 -4.29 19.04
C ARG A 126 9.73 -5.55 18.57
N SER A 127 9.42 -6.16 17.42
CA SER A 127 10.13 -7.38 16.98
C SER A 127 10.58 -7.30 15.52
N LYS A 128 11.45 -6.33 15.22
CA LYS A 128 12.39 -6.41 14.10
C LYS A 128 13.58 -7.26 14.52
N GLU A 129 13.36 -8.55 14.74
CA GLU A 129 14.42 -9.54 14.96
C GLU A 129 14.12 -10.81 14.16
N GLN A 130 14.28 -10.70 12.85
CA GLN A 130 14.87 -11.78 12.05
C GLN A 130 15.77 -11.14 11.00
N GLY A 131 17.02 -10.87 11.38
CA GLY A 131 18.21 -10.79 10.50
C GLY A 131 18.06 -10.17 9.10
N GLY A 132 17.16 -9.21 8.93
CA GLY A 132 16.91 -8.50 7.69
C GLY A 132 17.52 -7.13 7.85
N THR A 133 18.70 -6.99 7.30
CA THR A 133 19.51 -5.79 7.38
C THR A 133 18.76 -4.59 6.80
N MET A 134 18.87 -3.42 7.45
CA MET A 134 18.24 -2.20 6.99
C MET A 134 18.85 -1.78 5.64
N LYS A 135 18.11 -1.97 4.55
CA LYS A 135 18.51 -1.53 3.22
C LYS A 135 17.92 -0.16 2.89
N ILE A 136 18.75 0.72 2.33
CA ILE A 136 18.37 2.04 1.81
C ILE A 136 18.74 2.14 0.34
N ALA A 137 17.93 2.83 -0.47
CA ALA A 137 18.23 3.11 -1.87
C ALA A 137 18.66 4.56 -2.02
N ILE A 138 19.78 4.80 -2.71
CA ILE A 138 20.30 6.14 -2.97
C ILE A 138 20.45 6.33 -4.47
N THR A 139 19.98 7.46 -4.99
CA THR A 139 20.25 7.84 -6.38
C THR A 139 21.69 8.26 -6.55
N SER A 140 22.36 7.78 -7.59
CA SER A 140 23.77 8.10 -7.85
C SER A 140 24.01 8.40 -9.32
N VAL A 141 24.81 9.43 -9.58
CA VAL A 141 25.23 9.78 -10.95
C VAL A 141 26.22 8.74 -11.47
N GLU A 142 27.20 8.35 -10.64
CA GLU A 142 28.34 7.52 -11.05
C GLU A 142 28.20 6.05 -10.64
N GLY A 143 27.24 5.73 -9.76
CA GLY A 143 27.06 4.36 -9.23
C GLY A 143 28.07 3.98 -8.15
N THR A 144 28.86 4.94 -7.66
CA THR A 144 29.84 4.76 -6.58
C THR A 144 29.38 5.46 -5.30
N LEU A 145 29.96 5.09 -4.15
CA LEU A 145 29.67 5.74 -2.86
C LEU A 145 30.27 7.15 -2.77
N GLU A 146 31.36 7.38 -3.49
CA GLU A 146 32.04 8.67 -3.60
C GLU A 146 31.35 9.61 -4.59
N GLY A 147 30.56 9.06 -5.50
CA GLY A 147 29.80 9.80 -6.50
C GLY A 147 28.74 10.72 -5.87
N ALA A 148 28.35 11.74 -6.62
CA ALA A 148 27.29 12.66 -6.23
C ALA A 148 25.92 11.96 -6.22
N VAL A 149 25.06 12.36 -5.28
CA VAL A 149 23.64 11.99 -5.30
C VAL A 149 22.99 12.61 -6.53
N ASP A 150 22.26 11.80 -7.31
CA ASP A 150 21.54 12.31 -8.48
C ASP A 150 20.27 13.05 -8.01
N GLU A 151 20.06 14.24 -8.56
CA GLU A 151 18.88 15.06 -8.26
C GLU A 151 17.58 14.40 -8.73
N ARG A 152 17.62 13.54 -9.75
CA ARG A 152 16.42 12.97 -10.38
C ARG A 152 16.23 11.53 -9.96
N PHE A 153 15.16 11.23 -9.21
CA PHE A 153 14.87 9.84 -8.84
C PHE A 153 14.51 8.93 -10.03
N GLY A 154 13.51 9.32 -10.83
CA GLY A 154 12.96 8.41 -11.84
C GLY A 154 13.87 8.19 -13.04
N ARG A 155 14.78 9.12 -13.29
CA ARG A 155 15.70 9.14 -14.43
C ARG A 155 17.17 9.12 -13.99
N SER A 156 17.44 8.83 -12.71
CA SER A 156 18.83 8.61 -12.27
C SER A 156 19.42 7.49 -13.10
N ARG A 157 20.73 7.57 -13.35
CA ARG A 157 21.43 6.49 -14.05
C ARG A 157 21.55 5.24 -13.19
N ASN A 158 21.87 5.44 -11.92
CA ASN A 158 22.16 4.37 -10.98
C ASN A 158 21.33 4.52 -9.71
N LEU A 159 20.88 3.39 -9.17
CA LEU A 159 20.28 3.27 -7.85
C LEU A 159 21.16 2.35 -7.01
N ILE A 160 21.79 2.89 -5.98
CA ILE A 160 22.63 2.13 -5.06
C ILE A 160 21.76 1.61 -3.94
N ILE A 161 21.65 0.30 -3.79
CA ILE A 161 21.02 -0.33 -2.64
C ILE A 161 22.12 -0.61 -1.62
N TYR A 162 22.11 0.16 -0.54
CA TYR A 162 23.08 0.08 0.54
C TYR A 162 22.48 -0.64 1.73
N ASP A 163 23.25 -1.59 2.27
CA ASP A 163 22.90 -2.36 3.44
C ASP A 163 23.62 -1.77 4.66
N ILE A 164 22.87 -1.17 5.57
CA ILE A 164 23.41 -0.40 6.71
C ILE A 164 24.20 -1.30 7.66
N ASP A 165 23.76 -2.54 7.84
CA ASP A 165 24.35 -3.45 8.83
C ASP A 165 25.63 -4.10 8.30
N THR A 166 25.64 -4.53 7.04
CA THR A 166 26.83 -5.16 6.42
C THR A 166 27.78 -4.16 5.77
N LYS A 167 27.35 -2.90 5.59
CA LYS A 167 28.04 -1.86 4.82
C LYS A 167 28.33 -2.27 3.37
N SER A 168 27.60 -3.24 2.85
CA SER A 168 27.68 -3.68 1.46
C SER A 168 26.73 -2.88 0.59
N HIS A 169 27.03 -2.80 -0.71
CA HIS A 169 26.15 -2.14 -1.66
C HIS A 169 26.05 -2.93 -2.96
N GLU A 170 24.90 -2.84 -3.60
CA GLU A 170 24.65 -3.29 -4.96
C GLU A 170 24.17 -2.11 -5.80
N VAL A 171 24.52 -2.09 -7.07
CA VAL A 171 24.11 -1.03 -8.00
C VAL A 171 23.08 -1.61 -8.95
N ILE A 172 21.88 -1.02 -8.92
CA ILE A 172 20.82 -1.30 -9.89
C ILE A 172 20.96 -0.29 -11.03
N ASP A 173 21.23 -0.81 -12.22
CA ASP A 173 21.27 -0.03 -13.45
C ASP A 173 19.85 0.41 -13.86
N ASN A 174 19.70 1.71 -14.08
CA ASN A 174 18.46 2.36 -14.44
C ASN A 174 18.50 3.01 -15.84
N GLU A 175 19.46 2.65 -16.70
CA GLU A 175 19.65 3.21 -18.06
C GLU A 175 18.39 3.15 -18.92
N LYS A 176 17.60 2.08 -18.80
CA LYS A 176 16.32 1.94 -19.54
C LYS A 176 15.31 3.04 -19.20
N ASN A 177 15.36 3.57 -17.98
CA ASN A 177 14.45 4.61 -17.51
C ASN A 177 14.97 6.03 -17.78
N MET A 178 16.27 6.19 -18.02
CA MET A 178 16.89 7.50 -18.32
C MET A 178 16.29 8.15 -19.57
N SER A 179 16.07 7.35 -20.63
CA SER A 179 15.53 7.81 -21.92
C SER A 179 14.03 7.57 -22.08
N SER A 180 13.34 7.10 -21.04
CA SER A 180 11.91 6.79 -21.16
C SER A 180 11.07 8.06 -21.26
N PRO A 181 10.20 8.20 -22.29
CA PRO A 181 9.33 9.36 -22.44
C PRO A 181 8.40 9.56 -21.24
N GLU A 182 7.88 8.46 -20.69
CA GLU A 182 6.98 8.43 -19.54
C GLU A 182 7.26 7.24 -18.63
N GLY A 183 6.71 7.25 -17.40
CA GLY A 183 6.73 6.10 -16.49
C GLY A 183 8.06 5.79 -15.79
N ALA A 184 9.14 6.52 -16.11
CA ALA A 184 10.48 6.31 -15.54
C ALA A 184 10.49 6.26 -14.00
N GLY A 185 9.76 7.18 -13.35
CA GLY A 185 9.63 7.22 -11.90
C GLY A 185 8.86 6.05 -11.28
N ILE A 186 7.83 5.54 -11.98
CA ILE A 186 7.05 4.38 -11.51
C ILE A 186 7.90 3.12 -11.58
N GLN A 187 8.61 2.91 -12.68
CA GLN A 187 9.47 1.75 -12.87
C GLN A 187 10.64 1.75 -11.87
N SER A 188 11.28 2.90 -11.68
CA SER A 188 12.35 3.06 -10.69
C SER A 188 11.85 2.78 -9.27
N ALA A 189 10.66 3.30 -8.90
CA ALA A 189 10.05 3.00 -7.61
C ALA A 189 9.72 1.51 -7.44
N GLN A 190 9.19 0.85 -8.47
CA GLN A 190 8.93 -0.60 -8.42
C GLN A 190 10.21 -1.42 -8.23
N ASN A 191 11.33 -1.01 -8.85
CA ASN A 191 12.62 -1.68 -8.68
C ASN A 191 13.12 -1.56 -7.24
N VAL A 192 12.99 -0.38 -6.64
CA VAL A 192 13.32 -0.13 -5.23
C VAL A 192 12.45 -0.98 -4.29
N VAL A 193 11.14 -1.06 -4.55
CA VAL A 193 10.22 -1.89 -3.76
C VAL A 193 10.61 -3.37 -3.84
N LYS A 194 10.97 -3.86 -5.02
CA LYS A 194 11.43 -5.25 -5.22
C LYS A 194 12.75 -5.54 -4.49
N ALA A 195 13.62 -4.55 -4.33
CA ALA A 195 14.87 -4.68 -3.60
C ALA A 195 14.69 -4.76 -2.06
N GLY A 196 13.46 -4.61 -1.55
CA GLY A 196 13.16 -4.74 -0.12
C GLY A 196 13.70 -3.57 0.72
N VAL A 197 13.77 -2.39 0.11
CA VAL A 197 14.34 -1.18 0.71
C VAL A 197 13.36 -0.56 1.71
N GLY A 198 13.88 -0.10 2.85
CA GLY A 198 13.10 0.61 3.89
C GLY A 198 13.06 2.13 3.72
N ALA A 199 14.06 2.72 3.07
CA ALA A 199 14.08 4.16 2.79
C ALA A 199 14.79 4.50 1.47
N VAL A 200 14.34 5.57 0.82
CA VAL A 200 14.91 6.14 -0.41
C VAL A 200 15.50 7.51 -0.11
N ILE A 201 16.71 7.76 -0.61
CA ILE A 201 17.38 9.04 -0.58
C ILE A 201 17.59 9.50 -2.02
N SER A 202 17.06 10.67 -2.35
CA SER A 202 17.18 11.29 -3.68
C SER A 202 17.17 12.80 -3.57
N GLY A 203 17.63 13.55 -4.57
CA GLY A 203 17.45 15.00 -4.55
C GLY A 203 15.98 15.39 -4.64
N HIS A 204 15.32 14.98 -5.73
CA HIS A 204 13.93 15.27 -6.00
C HIS A 204 13.14 14.03 -6.39
N LEU A 205 11.85 14.04 -6.03
CA LEU A 205 10.94 12.93 -6.25
C LEU A 205 9.58 13.42 -6.74
N GLY A 206 9.17 12.99 -7.94
CA GLY A 206 7.89 13.37 -8.54
C GLY A 206 6.68 12.60 -7.98
N PRO A 207 5.44 13.07 -8.24
CA PRO A 207 4.21 12.57 -7.62
C PRO A 207 3.94 11.08 -7.88
N ASN A 208 4.27 10.60 -9.08
CA ASN A 208 4.03 9.21 -9.45
C ASN A 208 4.95 8.24 -8.71
N ALA A 209 6.24 8.59 -8.58
CA ALA A 209 7.20 7.79 -7.81
C ALA A 209 6.85 7.84 -6.32
N PHE A 210 6.51 9.03 -5.80
CA PHE A 210 6.12 9.22 -4.41
C PHE A 210 4.97 8.30 -4.01
N ARG A 211 3.91 8.27 -4.83
CA ARG A 211 2.72 7.44 -4.58
C ARG A 211 3.06 5.95 -4.49
N VAL A 212 3.97 5.46 -5.34
CA VAL A 212 4.38 4.05 -5.34
C VAL A 212 5.19 3.71 -4.09
N LEU A 213 6.17 4.56 -3.73
CA LEU A 213 6.99 4.36 -2.55
C LEU A 213 6.17 4.46 -1.26
N GLN A 214 5.28 5.44 -1.19
CA GLN A 214 4.37 5.62 -0.05
C GLN A 214 3.41 4.45 0.11
N ALA A 215 2.84 3.93 -0.98
CA ALA A 215 1.96 2.76 -0.93
C ALA A 215 2.70 1.48 -0.48
N ALA A 216 4.02 1.42 -0.69
CA ALA A 216 4.88 0.35 -0.20
C ALA A 216 5.41 0.57 1.22
N GLY A 217 5.06 1.68 1.88
CA GLY A 217 5.54 2.02 3.23
C GLY A 217 7.03 2.40 3.28
N ILE A 218 7.60 2.83 2.15
CA ILE A 218 9.01 3.22 2.04
C ILE A 218 9.13 4.71 2.36
N ASP A 219 10.00 5.04 3.30
CA ASP A 219 10.27 6.43 3.66
C ASP A 219 11.13 7.13 2.62
N VAL A 220 10.85 8.40 2.34
CA VAL A 220 11.60 9.17 1.34
C VAL A 220 12.29 10.36 2.00
N TYR A 221 13.56 10.53 1.68
CA TYR A 221 14.43 11.58 2.20
C TYR A 221 15.07 12.37 1.06
N THR A 222 15.27 13.66 1.30
CA THR A 222 15.93 14.54 0.33
C THR A 222 17.40 14.77 0.67
N ALA A 223 18.24 14.64 -0.34
CA ALA A 223 19.67 14.94 -0.26
C ALA A 223 20.14 15.55 -1.58
N SER A 224 20.69 16.75 -1.53
CA SER A 224 21.27 17.47 -2.66
C SER A 224 22.65 18.01 -2.29
N ASN A 225 23.49 18.27 -3.31
CA ASN A 225 24.84 18.81 -3.16
C ASN A 225 25.75 18.04 -2.19
N MET A 226 25.61 16.70 -2.13
CA MET A 226 26.44 15.83 -1.31
C MET A 226 26.72 14.51 -2.02
N THR A 227 27.74 13.79 -1.55
CA THR A 227 28.07 12.45 -2.06
C THR A 227 27.12 11.40 -1.47
N VAL A 228 27.03 10.23 -2.10
CA VAL A 228 26.23 9.11 -1.60
C VAL A 228 26.67 8.72 -0.19
N ASN A 229 27.97 8.67 0.09
CA ASN A 229 28.50 8.36 1.42
C ASN A 229 28.10 9.43 2.45
N GLN A 230 28.15 10.72 2.09
CA GLN A 230 27.67 11.80 2.96
C GLN A 230 26.16 11.67 3.23
N ALA A 231 25.37 11.29 2.23
CA ALA A 231 23.94 11.07 2.37
C ALA A 231 23.63 9.89 3.29
N ILE A 232 24.36 8.77 3.17
CA ILE A 232 24.26 7.61 4.08
C ILE A 232 24.59 8.04 5.51
N GLN A 233 25.69 8.76 5.72
CA GLN A 233 26.07 9.25 7.05
C GLN A 233 25.03 10.22 7.63
N ALA A 234 24.49 11.13 6.81
CA ALA A 234 23.44 12.05 7.23
C ALA A 234 22.15 11.31 7.60
N TYR A 235 21.83 10.22 6.90
CA TYR A 235 20.70 9.34 7.21
C TYR A 235 20.90 8.62 8.55
N GLU A 236 22.06 7.99 8.77
CA GLU A 236 22.41 7.32 10.02
C GLU A 236 22.39 8.28 11.23
N GLN A 237 22.74 9.55 11.00
CA GLN A 237 22.71 10.61 12.01
C GLN A 237 21.33 11.26 12.18
N GLY A 238 20.32 10.86 11.39
CA GLY A 238 18.97 11.43 11.43
C GLY A 238 18.88 12.91 11.00
N LYS A 239 19.85 13.38 10.20
CA LYS A 239 19.94 14.78 9.73
C LYS A 239 19.20 15.04 8.42
N LEU A 240 18.83 13.98 7.68
CA LEU A 240 18.08 14.13 6.43
C LEU A 240 16.61 14.49 6.68
N VAL A 241 16.07 15.32 5.80
CA VAL A 241 14.67 15.73 5.85
C VAL A 241 13.82 14.67 5.19
N LYS A 242 12.89 14.10 5.95
CA LYS A 242 11.85 13.21 5.43
C LYS A 242 10.78 14.03 4.73
N ILE A 243 10.41 13.64 3.52
CA ILE A 243 9.35 14.31 2.76
C ILE A 243 8.02 13.56 2.93
N THR A 244 6.95 14.32 3.15
CA THR A 244 5.58 13.80 3.31
C THR A 244 4.73 13.95 2.05
N GLY A 245 5.28 14.53 1.00
CA GLY A 245 4.66 14.72 -0.31
C GLY A 245 5.72 14.87 -1.41
N PRO A 246 5.31 14.91 -2.69
CA PRO A 246 6.23 15.12 -3.80
C PRO A 246 6.74 16.57 -3.84
N ASP A 247 8.03 16.72 -4.11
CA ASP A 247 8.69 18.04 -4.10
C ASP A 247 8.75 18.69 -5.49
N VAL A 248 8.42 17.95 -6.55
CA VAL A 248 8.49 18.43 -7.94
C VAL A 248 7.23 18.07 -8.73
N SER A 249 6.89 18.89 -9.73
CA SER A 249 5.75 18.66 -10.62
C SER A 249 5.99 17.47 -11.58
N GLY A 250 4.92 16.95 -12.20
CA GLY A 250 4.93 15.68 -12.96
C GLY A 250 5.83 15.58 -14.19
N HIS A 251 6.67 16.58 -14.49
CA HIS A 251 7.51 16.67 -15.69
C HIS A 251 8.97 17.09 -15.40
N TRP A 252 9.54 16.59 -14.31
CA TRP A 252 10.97 16.76 -13.98
C TRP A 252 11.80 15.57 -14.48
#